data_AF-A0A8X6VG20-F1
#
_entry.id   AF-A0A8X6VG20-F1
#
_cell.length_a   1.000
_cell.length_b   1.000
_cell.length_c   1.000
_cell.angle_alpha   90.00
_cell.angle_beta   90.00
_cell.angle_gamma   90.00
#
_symmetry.space_group_name_H-M   'P 1'
#
loop_
_entity.id
_entity.type
_entity.pdbx_description
1 polymer ?
#
loop_
_entity_poly.entity_id
_entity_poly.type
_entity_poly.pdbx_seq_one_letter_code
_entity_poly.pdbx_strand_id
1 'polypeptide(L)'
;MKPKSGATEFIESYPVTSENYDKAFLVLKKHFRKPELLVEVYVRELIKMIITNVKVDNRDRLPLDRYDKIEAHLRALESLGLKSKENTAVISHGGIVPY
;
A
#
# COMPACT_ATOMS: atom_id res chain seq x y z
N MET A 1 30.86 -7.86 6.72
CA MET A 1 30.23 -6.52 6.75
C MET A 1 29.19 -6.46 5.64
N LYS A 2 27.97 -5.99 5.89
CA LYS A 2 27.00 -5.76 4.79
C LYS A 2 27.52 -4.61 3.93
N PRO A 3 27.48 -4.72 2.59
CA PRO A 3 27.83 -3.58 1.74
C PRO A 3 26.91 -2.40 2.07
N LYS A 4 27.48 -1.18 2.12
CA LYS A 4 26.68 0.04 2.28
C LYS A 4 25.66 0.09 1.15
N SER A 5 24.41 0.38 1.48
CA SER A 5 23.40 0.57 0.46
C SER A 5 23.67 1.89 -0.28
N GLY A 6 23.29 2.00 -1.55
CA GLY A 6 23.42 3.27 -2.29
C GLY A 6 22.67 4.43 -1.61
N ALA A 7 21.62 4.16 -0.84
CA ALA A 7 20.94 5.17 -0.03
C ALA A 7 21.79 5.66 1.15
N THR A 8 22.60 4.78 1.75
CA THR A 8 23.50 5.12 2.86
C THR A 8 24.62 6.04 2.38
N GLU A 9 25.27 5.69 1.26
CA GLU A 9 26.31 6.52 0.65
C GLU A 9 25.76 7.89 0.23
N PHE A 10 24.52 7.92 -0.28
CA PHE A 10 23.84 9.15 -0.64
C PHE A 10 23.63 10.08 0.57
N ILE A 11 23.14 9.57 1.70
CA ILE A 11 22.94 10.38 2.93
C ILE A 11 24.29 10.89 3.47
N GLU A 12 25.33 10.05 3.45
CA GLU A 12 26.66 10.42 3.96
C GLU A 12 27.32 11.55 3.14
N SER A 13 26.89 11.80 1.90
CA SER A 13 27.37 12.91 1.07
C SER A 13 26.83 14.29 1.51
N TYR A 14 25.79 14.32 2.35
CA TYR A 14 25.15 15.54 2.83
C TYR A 14 25.79 15.99 4.15
N PRO A 15 26.31 17.23 4.26
CA PRO A 15 26.70 17.78 5.55
C PRO A 15 25.56 17.73 6.58
N VAL A 16 25.89 17.45 7.84
CA VAL A 16 24.92 17.31 8.94
C VAL A 16 24.47 18.70 9.40
N THR A 17 23.53 19.29 8.68
CA THR A 17 22.90 20.57 9.02
C THR A 17 21.38 20.46 8.97
N SER A 18 20.68 21.31 9.73
CA SER A 18 19.22 21.30 9.82
C SER A 18 18.55 21.42 8.45
N GLU A 19 19.10 22.28 7.58
CA GLU A 19 18.60 22.56 6.23
C GLU A 19 18.78 21.38 5.26
N ASN A 20 19.72 20.48 5.57
CA ASN A 20 20.09 19.40 4.66
C ASN A 20 19.29 18.13 4.89
N TYR A 21 18.61 18.00 6.04
CA TYR A 21 17.73 16.85 6.31
C TYR A 21 16.57 16.78 5.31
N ASP A 22 15.88 17.88 5.07
CA ASP A 22 14.77 17.92 4.12
C ASP A 22 15.25 17.64 2.69
N LYS A 23 16.43 18.17 2.31
CA LYS A 23 17.03 17.93 0.99
C LYS A 23 17.40 16.46 0.81
N ALA A 24 18.08 15.86 1.79
CA ALA A 24 18.44 14.45 1.76
C ALA A 24 17.17 13.57 1.68
N PHE A 25 16.14 13.88 2.48
CA PHE A 25 14.86 13.16 2.46
C PHE A 25 14.16 13.25 1.11
N LEU A 26 14.08 14.43 0.51
CA LEU A 26 13.43 14.63 -0.80
C LEU A 26 14.13 13.85 -1.91
N VAL A 27 15.47 13.85 -1.93
CA VAL A 27 16.20 13.10 -2.96
C VAL A 27 16.10 11.59 -2.72
N LEU A 28 16.15 11.12 -1.47
CA LEU A 28 15.87 9.73 -1.16
C LEU A 28 14.48 9.31 -1.66
N LYS A 29 13.47 10.14 -1.37
CA LYS A 29 12.10 9.93 -1.83
C LYS A 29 11.98 9.98 -3.35
N LYS A 30 12.83 10.72 -4.06
CA LYS A 30 12.82 10.77 -5.53
C LYS A 30 13.48 9.54 -6.17
N HIS A 31 14.61 9.08 -5.63
CA HIS A 31 15.42 8.04 -6.26
C HIS A 31 15.09 6.62 -5.79
N PHE A 32 14.68 6.47 -4.52
CA PHE A 32 14.47 5.15 -3.92
C PHE A 32 13.00 4.84 -3.67
N ARG A 33 12.11 5.84 -3.66
CA ARG A 33 10.66 5.57 -3.63
C ARG A 33 10.25 5.04 -5.00
N LYS A 34 9.76 3.81 -5.03
CA LYS A 34 9.14 3.20 -6.21
C LYS A 34 7.72 2.80 -5.85
N PRO A 35 6.80 3.78 -5.72
CA PRO A 35 5.46 3.52 -5.21
C PRO A 35 4.69 2.54 -6.12
N GLU A 36 4.97 2.53 -7.42
CA GLU A 36 4.35 1.61 -8.38
C GLU A 36 4.75 0.15 -8.10
N LEU A 37 6.02 -0.09 -7.74
CA LEU A 37 6.47 -1.43 -7.34
C LEU A 37 5.85 -1.87 -6.02
N LEU A 38 5.71 -0.94 -5.06
CA LEU A 38 5.04 -1.25 -3.79
C LEU A 38 3.57 -1.60 -4.01
N VAL A 39 2.87 -0.86 -4.88
CA VAL A 39 1.51 -1.19 -5.31
C VAL A 39 1.44 -2.62 -5.86
N GLU A 40 2.35 -2.98 -6.78
CA GLU A 40 2.38 -4.32 -7.36
C GLU A 40 2.57 -5.41 -6.30
N VAL A 41 3.48 -5.20 -5.35
CA VAL A 41 3.75 -6.15 -4.25
C VAL A 41 2.52 -6.34 -3.38
N TYR A 42 1.89 -5.25 -2.94
CA TYR A 42 0.71 -5.30 -2.08
C TYR A 42 -0.49 -5.95 -2.78
N VAL A 43 -0.73 -5.64 -4.07
CA VAL A 43 -1.79 -6.28 -4.87
C VAL A 43 -1.52 -7.79 -5.05
N ARG A 44 -0.26 -8.17 -5.33
CA ARG A 44 0.12 -9.58 -5.50
C ARG A 44 -0.10 -10.39 -4.22
N GLU A 45 0.32 -9.87 -3.06
CA GLU A 45 0.10 -10.54 -1.79
C GLU A 45 -1.39 -10.61 -1.41
N LEU A 46 -2.19 -9.57 -1.72
CA LEU A 46 -3.65 -9.63 -1.58
C LEU A 46 -4.27 -10.76 -2.40
N ILE A 47 -3.94 -10.85 -3.70
CA ILE A 47 -4.44 -11.91 -4.59
C ILE A 47 -4.06 -13.30 -4.05
N LYS A 48 -2.81 -13.47 -3.64
CA LYS A 48 -2.31 -14.72 -3.05
C LYS A 48 -3.07 -15.09 -1.78
N MET A 49 -3.36 -14.14 -0.89
CA MET A 49 -4.19 -14.38 0.28
C MET A 49 -5.61 -14.81 -0.09
N ILE A 50 -6.23 -14.16 -1.08
CA ILE A 50 -7.58 -14.52 -1.56
C ILE A 50 -7.59 -15.94 -2.14
N ILE A 51 -6.66 -16.27 -3.02
CA ILE A 51 -6.54 -17.62 -3.60
C ILE A 51 -6.34 -18.67 -2.50
N THR A 52 -5.50 -18.36 -1.50
CA THR A 52 -5.26 -19.26 -0.38
C THR A 52 -6.49 -19.40 0.51
N ASN A 53 -7.33 -18.36 0.63
CA ASN A 53 -8.62 -18.45 1.32
C ASN A 53 -9.59 -19.35 0.56
N VAL A 54 -9.69 -19.21 -0.76
CA VAL A 54 -10.62 -20.00 -1.61
C VAL A 54 -10.24 -21.49 -1.67
N LYS A 55 -8.94 -21.82 -1.61
CA LYS A 55 -8.45 -23.21 -1.64
C LYS A 55 -8.66 -23.98 -0.34
N VAL A 56 -8.73 -23.27 0.78
CA VAL A 56 -9.06 -23.87 2.06
C VAL A 56 -10.58 -23.96 2.06
N ASP A 57 -11.15 -25.17 2.01
CA ASP A 57 -12.60 -25.41 1.98
C ASP A 57 -13.31 -25.01 3.30
N ASN A 58 -12.75 -24.05 4.03
CA ASN A 58 -13.36 -23.36 5.16
C ASN A 58 -14.14 -22.16 4.61
N ARG A 59 -15.26 -22.43 3.95
CA ARG A 59 -16.15 -21.40 3.40
C ARG A 59 -16.79 -20.53 4.49
N ASP A 60 -16.73 -20.97 5.75
CA ASP A 60 -17.53 -20.38 6.81
C ASP A 60 -16.83 -19.24 7.57
N ARG A 61 -15.49 -19.18 7.63
CA ARG A 61 -14.77 -18.12 8.39
C ARG A 61 -13.36 -17.82 7.86
N LEU A 62 -13.10 -16.55 7.54
CA LEU A 62 -11.72 -16.03 7.46
C LEU A 62 -11.15 -15.91 8.89
N PRO A 63 -9.98 -16.51 9.17
CA PRO A 63 -9.25 -16.24 10.41
C PRO A 63 -8.99 -14.74 10.61
N LEU A 64 -9.14 -14.24 11.84
CA LEU A 64 -8.93 -12.83 12.20
C LEU A 64 -7.56 -12.30 11.77
N ASP A 65 -6.50 -13.09 11.94
CA ASP A 65 -5.14 -12.70 11.56
C ASP A 65 -4.97 -12.45 10.05
N ARG A 66 -5.83 -13.07 9.22
CA ARG A 66 -5.85 -12.85 7.77
C ARG A 66 -6.65 -11.62 7.41
N TYR A 67 -7.73 -11.33 8.15
CA TYR A 67 -8.48 -10.09 7.99
C TYR A 67 -7.61 -8.86 8.31
N ASP A 68 -6.89 -8.88 9.43
CA ASP A 68 -5.98 -7.80 9.81
C ASP A 68 -4.90 -7.53 8.76
N LYS A 69 -4.36 -8.60 8.16
CA LYS A 69 -3.38 -8.51 7.06
C LYS A 69 -3.99 -7.89 5.80
N ILE A 70 -5.19 -8.30 5.41
CA ILE A 70 -5.91 -7.72 4.27
C ILE A 70 -6.12 -6.22 4.50
N GLU A 71 -6.62 -5.85 5.68
CA GLU A 71 -6.88 -4.45 6.04
C GLU A 71 -5.60 -3.61 6.07
N ALA A 72 -4.47 -4.18 6.51
CA ALA A 72 -3.17 -3.51 6.46
C ALA A 72 -2.69 -3.26 5.02
N HIS A 73 -2.89 -4.23 4.11
CA HIS A 73 -2.52 -4.08 2.70
C HIS A 73 -3.41 -3.05 2.00
N LEU A 74 -4.72 -3.02 2.30
CA LEU A 74 -5.65 -2.02 1.77
C LEU A 74 -5.25 -0.59 2.20
N ARG A 75 -4.99 -0.38 3.50
CA ARG A 75 -4.50 0.91 4.01
C ARG A 75 -3.17 1.33 3.37
N ALA A 76 -2.27 0.37 3.12
CA ALA A 76 -1.01 0.65 2.44
C ALA A 76 -1.25 1.12 0.98
N LEU A 77 -2.14 0.45 0.25
CA LEU A 77 -2.50 0.83 -1.12
C LEU A 77 -3.16 2.23 -1.17
N GLU A 78 -4.06 2.53 -0.25
CA GLU A 78 -4.68 3.86 -0.13
C GLU A 78 -3.64 4.95 0.13
N SER A 79 -2.67 4.70 1.02
CA SER A 79 -1.57 5.63 1.30
C SER A 79 -0.64 5.86 0.08
N LEU A 80 -0.60 4.89 -0.84
CA LEU A 80 0.13 4.98 -2.11
C LEU A 80 -0.67 5.69 -3.22
N GLY A 81 -1.90 6.11 -2.93
CA GLY A 81 -2.74 6.87 -3.86
C GLY A 81 -3.71 6.02 -4.68
N LEU A 82 -3.80 4.71 -4.41
CA LEU A 82 -4.89 3.88 -4.94
C LEU A 82 -6.15 4.18 -4.15
N LYS A 83 -6.92 5.16 -4.63
CA LYS A 83 -8.25 5.40 -4.10
C LYS A 83 -9.15 4.25 -4.53
N SER A 84 -9.86 3.66 -3.58
CA SER A 84 -11.06 2.89 -3.90
C SER A 84 -11.94 3.78 -4.76
N LYS A 85 -12.16 3.42 -6.03
CA LYS A 85 -13.24 4.05 -6.79
C LYS A 85 -14.51 3.69 -6.03
N GLU A 86 -15.12 4.68 -5.40
CA GLU A 86 -16.48 4.52 -4.91
C GLU A 86 -17.34 4.08 -6.10
N ASN A 87 -17.79 2.83 -6.10
CA ASN A 87 -18.83 2.37 -7.01
C ASN A 87 -20.15 3.03 -6.58
N THR A 88 -20.29 4.34 -6.78
CA THR A 88 -21.54 5.08 -6.54
C THR A 88 -22.54 4.97 -7.71
N ALA A 89 -22.25 4.13 -8.71
CA ALA A 89 -23.08 4.00 -9.91
C ALA A 89 -24.29 3.04 -9.78
N VAL A 90 -24.56 2.42 -8.63
CA VAL A 90 -25.63 1.40 -8.51
C VAL A 90 -26.82 1.84 -7.65
N ILE A 91 -26.79 3.02 -7.00
CA ILE A 91 -27.89 3.47 -6.11
C ILE A 91 -28.80 4.53 -6.77
N SER A 92 -28.62 4.85 -8.06
CA SER A 92 -29.44 5.89 -8.74
C SER A 92 -30.70 5.38 -9.46
N HIS A 93 -31.06 4.08 -9.37
CA HIS A 93 -32.23 3.51 -10.04
C HIS A 93 -33.21 2.82 -9.06
N GLY A 94 -33.47 3.47 -7.92
CA GLY A 94 -34.42 2.97 -6.93
C GLY A 94 -35.09 4.09 -6.14
N GLY A 95 -35.46 5.17 -6.83
CA GLY A 95 -36.25 6.24 -6.22
C GLY A 95 -37.68 5.76 -5.93
N ILE A 96 -37.92 5.32 -4.70
CA ILE A 96 -39.26 5.34 -4.10
C ILE A 96 -39.64 6.81 -3.97
N VAL A 97 -40.68 7.24 -4.67
CA VAL A 97 -41.31 8.55 -4.49
C VAL A 97 -42.37 8.38 -3.39
N PRO A 98 -42.27 9.06 -2.23
CA PRO A 98 -43.38 9.14 -1.30
C PRO A 98 -44.25 10.38 -1.63
N TYR A 99 -45.55 10.11 -1.72
CA TYR A 99 -46.71 11.00 -1.94
C TYR A 99 -46.95 11.50 -3.37
#